data_AF-B7P2D4-F1
#
_entry.id   AF-B7P2D4-F1
#
_cell.length_a   1.000
_cell.length_b   1.000
_cell.length_c   1.000
_cell.angle_alpha   90.00
_cell.angle_beta   90.00
_cell.angle_gamma   90.00
#
_symmetry.space_group_name_H-M   'P 1'
#
loop_
_entity.id
_entity.type
_entity.pdbx_description
1 polymer ?
#
loop_
_entity_poly.entity_id
_entity_poly.type
_entity_poly.pdbx_seq_one_letter_code
_entity_poly.pdbx_strand_id
1 'polypeptide(L)'
;MARDAGEQIQYEDGDHWRSVFPGIHVYSAYLEKGAASDSWIVRIISVTENDDPKLQTSQPNVQCWISAGRATHVAQATYEPVREHDWLPLGTASLLCPVEFPEEILKERTVRVALGISHRMDVPVWLDVHMPRKSKAKCCAVCTTPIAGHFDKLSVLTEFVGYYSTVGVRRFDFYLGDVSRDVELLLVHLQRVSGADIVMHKWNLQFNRSELLEHRASQLDCSYRSRFESEYVINADFEEFLVPKHGRSIPEALRTLEASYGEDSIGSIVVQKQFFCSEYAYDKDNLDRRYEVPLMTRVRQLREVTSWRFDVPWKYITKANATEYAGPGFALGRLGERRVVDAAGEPLRASQRAMGLLGPRSHNTTTPYSDR
;
A
#
# COMPACT_ATOMS: atom_id res chain seq x y z
N MET A 1 -20.41 -13.44 36.67
CA MET A 1 -19.96 -14.26 35.54
C MET A 1 -20.75 -13.85 34.31
N ALA A 2 -20.33 -12.77 33.66
CA ALA A 2 -20.85 -12.41 32.35
C ALA A 2 -20.07 -13.24 31.32
N ARG A 3 -20.79 -13.83 30.37
CA ARG A 3 -20.26 -14.70 29.32
C ARG A 3 -19.29 -13.89 28.45
N ASP A 4 -18.02 -14.27 28.46
CA ASP A 4 -17.07 -13.99 27.37
C ASP A 4 -17.59 -14.73 26.13
N ALA A 5 -18.49 -14.10 25.40
CA ALA A 5 -18.68 -14.44 24.00
C ALA A 5 -17.40 -13.96 23.31
N GLY A 6 -16.48 -14.89 23.06
CA GLY A 6 -15.13 -14.61 22.59
C GLY A 6 -15.12 -13.59 21.47
N GLU A 7 -14.54 -12.42 21.77
CA GLU A 7 -14.36 -11.35 20.81
C GLU A 7 -13.40 -11.80 19.71
N GLN A 8 -13.95 -12.16 18.56
CA GLN A 8 -13.15 -12.56 17.41
C GLN A 8 -12.94 -11.36 16.50
N ILE A 9 -11.78 -11.32 15.84
CA ILE A 9 -11.55 -10.39 14.75
C ILE A 9 -12.59 -10.64 13.67
N GLN A 10 -13.26 -9.58 13.27
CA GLN A 10 -14.03 -9.56 12.04
C GLN A 10 -13.13 -8.97 10.95
N TYR A 11 -12.77 -9.80 9.97
CA TYR A 11 -12.11 -9.32 8.76
C TYR A 11 -13.11 -8.62 7.84
N GLU A 12 -12.67 -7.56 7.17
CA GLU A 12 -13.50 -6.76 6.26
C GLU A 12 -14.01 -7.56 5.06
N ASP A 13 -13.16 -8.46 4.55
CA ASP A 13 -13.38 -9.20 3.32
C ASP A 13 -12.81 -10.62 3.39
N GLY A 14 -13.06 -11.37 2.31
CA GLY A 14 -12.57 -12.73 2.13
C GLY A 14 -11.22 -12.81 1.43
N ASP A 15 -10.50 -11.71 1.22
CA ASP A 15 -9.24 -11.73 0.50
C ASP A 15 -8.16 -12.42 1.31
N HIS A 16 -7.33 -13.18 0.61
CA HIS A 16 -6.22 -13.91 1.18
C HIS A 16 -5.29 -14.37 0.06
N TRP A 17 -4.01 -14.51 0.38
CA TRP A 17 -3.01 -14.99 -0.55
C TRP A 17 -3.33 -16.41 -1.01
N ARG A 18 -3.36 -16.58 -2.33
CA ARG A 18 -3.66 -17.84 -3.02
C ARG A 18 -2.62 -18.08 -4.11
N SER A 19 -2.03 -19.27 -4.13
CA SER A 19 -1.21 -19.70 -5.28
C SER A 19 -2.15 -20.06 -6.42
N VAL A 20 -1.91 -19.47 -7.60
CA VAL A 20 -2.69 -19.77 -8.81
C VAL A 20 -1.86 -20.62 -9.76
N PHE A 21 -0.56 -20.31 -9.86
CA PHE A 21 0.43 -21.09 -10.59
C PHE A 21 1.72 -21.17 -9.75
N PRO A 22 2.62 -22.13 -10.04
CA PRO A 22 3.98 -22.07 -9.50
C PRO A 22 4.60 -20.70 -9.83
N GLY A 23 5.10 -20.01 -8.80
CA GLY A 23 5.70 -18.68 -8.91
C GLY A 23 4.72 -17.51 -9.01
N ILE A 24 3.38 -17.73 -8.97
CA ILE A 24 2.37 -16.68 -9.07
C ILE A 24 1.33 -16.82 -7.95
N HIS A 25 1.30 -15.81 -7.08
CA HIS A 25 0.38 -15.69 -5.96
C HIS A 25 -0.46 -14.43 -6.12
N VAL A 26 -1.76 -14.53 -5.87
CA VAL A 26 -2.71 -13.41 -5.95
C VAL A 26 -3.36 -13.16 -4.60
N TYR A 27 -3.74 -11.91 -4.34
CA TYR A 27 -4.34 -11.50 -3.08
C TYR A 27 -5.76 -10.98 -3.25
N SER A 28 -5.91 -9.91 -4.03
CA SER A 28 -7.14 -9.14 -4.21
C SER A 28 -7.28 -8.66 -5.65
N ALA A 29 -8.47 -8.22 -6.03
CA ALA A 29 -8.74 -7.68 -7.36
C ALA A 29 -9.63 -6.43 -7.31
N TYR A 30 -9.37 -5.45 -8.17
CA TYR A 30 -10.06 -4.15 -8.21
C TYR A 30 -10.54 -3.83 -9.62
N LEU A 31 -11.74 -3.28 -9.74
CA LEU A 31 -12.23 -2.77 -11.03
C LEU A 31 -11.90 -1.28 -11.17
N GLU A 32 -11.28 -0.93 -12.28
CA GLU A 32 -10.85 0.43 -12.61
C GLU A 32 -11.44 0.86 -13.95
N LYS A 33 -11.69 2.16 -14.08
CA LYS A 33 -12.14 2.71 -15.37
C LYS A 33 -10.95 2.82 -16.32
N GLY A 34 -11.11 2.27 -17.53
CA GLY A 34 -10.14 2.38 -18.61
C GLY A 34 -10.21 3.74 -19.33
N ALA A 35 -9.45 3.87 -20.41
CA ALA A 35 -9.35 5.12 -21.17
C ALA A 35 -10.61 5.46 -21.99
N ALA A 36 -11.35 4.44 -22.46
CA ALA A 36 -12.60 4.60 -23.19
C ALA A 36 -13.83 4.55 -22.25
N SER A 37 -14.98 5.06 -22.71
CA SER A 37 -16.22 5.18 -21.90
C SER A 37 -16.65 3.88 -21.23
N ASP A 38 -16.57 2.78 -21.98
CA ASP A 38 -17.04 1.44 -21.59
C ASP A 38 -15.88 0.44 -21.40
N SER A 39 -14.65 0.96 -21.39
CA SER A 39 -13.46 0.16 -21.10
C SER A 39 -13.21 0.18 -19.59
N TRP A 40 -12.96 -1.01 -19.06
CA TRP A 40 -12.61 -1.25 -17.68
C TRP A 40 -11.35 -2.10 -17.61
N ILE A 41 -10.69 -2.06 -16.46
CA ILE A 41 -9.53 -2.89 -16.18
C ILE A 41 -9.78 -3.57 -14.85
N VAL A 42 -9.73 -4.90 -14.82
CA VAL A 42 -9.61 -5.64 -13.56
C VAL A 42 -8.13 -5.74 -13.23
N ARG A 43 -7.71 -5.06 -12.16
CA ARG A 43 -6.34 -5.12 -11.62
C ARG A 43 -6.28 -6.16 -10.52
N ILE A 44 -5.37 -7.10 -10.62
CA ILE A 44 -5.13 -8.12 -9.60
C ILE A 44 -3.81 -7.82 -8.90
N ILE A 45 -3.83 -7.73 -7.57
CA ILE A 45 -2.63 -7.56 -6.76
C ILE A 45 -1.99 -8.93 -6.55
N SER A 46 -0.71 -9.02 -6.86
CA SER A 46 0.01 -10.29 -6.91
C SER A 46 1.44 -10.19 -6.39
N VAL A 47 1.99 -11.34 -6.02
CA VAL A 47 3.42 -11.57 -5.87
C VAL A 47 3.83 -12.62 -6.90
N THR A 48 4.90 -12.34 -7.62
CA THR A 48 5.37 -13.17 -8.73
C THR A 48 6.88 -13.37 -8.69
N GLU A 49 7.37 -14.47 -9.26
CA GLU A 49 8.78 -14.61 -9.62
C GLU A 49 9.15 -13.58 -10.70
N ASN A 50 10.19 -12.79 -10.45
CA ASN A 50 10.53 -11.64 -11.28
C ASN A 50 10.86 -12.01 -12.74
N ASP A 51 11.44 -13.20 -12.94
CA ASP A 51 11.83 -13.73 -14.25
C ASP A 51 10.91 -14.85 -14.76
N ASP A 52 9.69 -15.00 -14.20
CA ASP A 52 8.80 -16.07 -14.62
C ASP A 52 8.51 -15.98 -16.14
N PRO A 53 8.85 -17.01 -16.94
CA PRO A 53 8.64 -17.01 -18.38
C PRO A 53 7.16 -16.83 -18.77
N LYS A 54 6.22 -17.13 -17.88
CA LYS A 54 4.77 -16.96 -18.08
C LYS A 54 4.35 -15.48 -18.12
N LEU A 55 5.16 -14.61 -17.51
CA LEU A 55 4.90 -13.17 -17.34
C LEU A 55 5.74 -12.29 -18.28
N GLN A 56 6.64 -12.89 -19.08
CA GLN A 56 7.46 -12.15 -20.04
C GLN A 56 6.59 -11.50 -21.12
N THR A 57 6.77 -10.19 -21.29
CA THR A 57 5.94 -9.31 -22.14
C THR A 57 5.96 -9.64 -23.63
N SER A 58 6.92 -10.44 -24.10
CA SER A 58 7.01 -10.85 -25.50
C SER A 58 5.94 -11.89 -25.88
N GLN A 59 5.48 -12.73 -24.94
CA GLN A 59 4.38 -13.68 -25.12
C GLN A 59 3.73 -14.03 -23.76
N PRO A 60 2.96 -13.10 -23.14
CA PRO A 60 2.26 -13.43 -21.90
C PRO A 60 1.29 -14.58 -22.17
N ASN A 61 1.44 -15.67 -21.44
CA ASN A 61 0.56 -16.84 -21.58
C ASN A 61 -0.62 -16.82 -20.60
N VAL A 62 -0.73 -15.75 -19.81
CA VAL A 62 -1.73 -15.59 -18.76
C VAL A 62 -2.97 -14.86 -19.30
N GLN A 63 -4.13 -15.49 -19.12
CA GLN A 63 -5.43 -14.93 -19.47
C GLN A 63 -6.28 -14.74 -18.22
N CYS A 64 -7.10 -13.71 -18.21
CA CYS A 64 -8.08 -13.46 -17.17
C CYS A 64 -9.45 -13.94 -17.65
N TRP A 65 -10.11 -14.73 -16.82
CA TRP A 65 -11.51 -15.09 -16.98
C TRP A 65 -12.31 -14.28 -16.00
N ILE A 66 -13.20 -13.44 -16.51
CA ILE A 66 -13.91 -12.46 -15.72
C ILE A 66 -15.39 -12.81 -15.79
N SER A 67 -15.93 -13.26 -14.66
CA SER A 67 -17.34 -13.56 -14.50
C SER A 67 -18.04 -12.30 -14.02
N ALA A 68 -18.99 -11.80 -14.81
CA ALA A 68 -19.77 -10.62 -14.49
C ALA A 68 -21.25 -10.92 -14.80
N GLY A 69 -22.04 -11.10 -13.75
CA GLY A 69 -23.41 -11.58 -13.87
C GLY A 69 -23.47 -12.97 -14.50
N ARG A 70 -24.17 -13.08 -15.65
CA ARG A 70 -24.27 -14.33 -16.43
C ARG A 70 -23.22 -14.46 -17.54
N ALA A 71 -22.42 -13.43 -17.76
CA ALA A 71 -21.40 -13.41 -18.80
C ALA A 71 -20.03 -13.79 -18.25
N THR A 72 -19.24 -14.46 -19.10
CA THR A 72 -17.82 -14.71 -18.85
C THR A 72 -17.03 -14.09 -19.98
N HIS A 73 -16.13 -13.18 -19.64
CA HIS A 73 -15.24 -12.50 -20.56
C HIS A 73 -13.83 -13.08 -20.40
N VAL A 74 -13.11 -13.23 -21.50
CA VAL A 74 -11.71 -13.65 -21.47
C VAL A 74 -10.86 -12.53 -22.03
N ALA A 75 -9.86 -12.12 -21.27
CA ALA A 75 -8.95 -11.05 -21.63
C ALA A 75 -7.50 -11.52 -21.50
N GLN A 76 -6.63 -10.99 -22.35
CA GLN A 76 -5.19 -11.21 -22.20
C GLN A 76 -4.68 -10.36 -21.03
N ALA A 77 -3.95 -10.98 -20.08
CA ALA A 77 -3.39 -10.25 -18.96
C ALA A 77 -2.13 -9.48 -19.39
N THR A 78 -2.01 -8.24 -18.92
CA THR A 78 -0.77 -7.45 -18.97
C THR A 78 -0.09 -7.50 -17.61
N TYR A 79 1.24 -7.61 -17.60
CA TYR A 79 2.04 -7.69 -16.38
C TYR A 79 2.73 -6.36 -16.08
N GLU A 80 2.47 -5.81 -14.90
CA GLU A 80 3.07 -4.58 -14.38
C GLU A 80 3.84 -4.86 -13.08
N PRO A 81 5.15 -5.16 -13.14
CA PRO A 81 5.96 -5.36 -11.95
C PRO A 81 6.17 -4.06 -11.17
N VAL A 82 6.10 -4.15 -9.85
CA VAL A 82 6.55 -3.11 -8.92
C VAL A 82 8.08 -3.18 -8.84
N ARG A 83 8.76 -2.53 -9.80
CA ARG A 83 10.22 -2.58 -9.94
C ARG A 83 10.88 -1.74 -8.85
N GLU A 84 11.74 -2.38 -8.05
CA GLU A 84 12.50 -1.71 -7.00
C GLU A 84 13.92 -2.25 -6.88
N HIS A 85 14.05 -3.57 -6.81
CA HIS A 85 15.30 -4.26 -6.50
C HIS A 85 15.38 -5.55 -7.32
N ASP A 86 16.22 -5.54 -8.35
CA ASP A 86 16.33 -6.64 -9.31
C ASP A 86 16.94 -7.94 -8.71
N TRP A 87 17.40 -7.91 -7.45
CA TRP A 87 18.07 -9.04 -6.80
C TRP A 87 17.14 -9.92 -5.96
N LEU A 88 15.90 -9.51 -5.70
CA LEU A 88 14.93 -10.38 -5.02
C LEU A 88 14.34 -11.38 -6.02
N PRO A 89 14.18 -12.67 -5.66
CA PRO A 89 13.60 -13.66 -6.56
C PRO A 89 12.11 -13.44 -6.80
N LEU A 90 11.42 -12.83 -5.83
CA LEU A 90 10.00 -12.50 -5.87
C LEU A 90 9.80 -10.98 -5.83
N GLY A 91 8.80 -10.50 -6.57
CA GLY A 91 8.39 -9.10 -6.61
C GLY A 91 6.88 -8.95 -6.47
N THR A 92 6.45 -7.77 -6.02
CA THR A 92 5.03 -7.39 -6.09
C THR A 92 4.71 -6.97 -7.53
N ALA A 93 3.52 -7.31 -8.02
CA ALA A 93 3.08 -6.94 -9.36
C ALA A 93 1.57 -6.76 -9.44
N SER A 94 1.15 -5.98 -10.44
CA SER A 94 -0.24 -5.95 -10.90
C SER A 94 -0.40 -6.79 -12.17
N LEU A 95 -1.43 -7.62 -12.22
CA LEU A 95 -1.92 -8.21 -13.47
C LEU A 95 -3.15 -7.44 -13.92
N LEU A 96 -3.11 -6.89 -15.13
CA LEU A 96 -4.18 -6.07 -15.69
C LEU A 96 -4.97 -6.84 -16.73
N CYS A 97 -6.28 -6.88 -16.53
CA CYS A 97 -7.21 -7.57 -17.40
C CYS A 97 -8.17 -6.55 -18.03
N PRO A 98 -7.90 -6.05 -19.24
CA PRO A 98 -8.81 -5.12 -19.90
C PRO A 98 -10.11 -5.83 -20.26
N VAL A 99 -11.25 -5.20 -20.00
CA VAL A 99 -12.57 -5.76 -20.25
C VAL A 99 -13.54 -4.66 -20.65
N GLU A 100 -14.45 -4.99 -21.56
CA GLU A 100 -15.54 -4.10 -21.96
C GLU A 100 -16.82 -4.59 -21.29
N PHE A 101 -17.35 -3.78 -20.38
CA PHE A 101 -18.61 -4.05 -19.70
C PHE A 101 -19.65 -3.00 -20.09
N PRO A 102 -20.84 -3.42 -20.55
CA PRO A 102 -22.01 -2.56 -20.50
C PRO A 102 -22.21 -2.06 -19.06
N GLU A 103 -22.53 -0.78 -18.89
CA GLU A 103 -22.69 -0.15 -17.56
C GLU A 103 -23.76 -0.85 -16.71
N GLU A 104 -24.70 -1.55 -17.33
CA GLU A 104 -25.73 -2.38 -16.70
C GLU A 104 -25.14 -3.53 -15.89
N ILE A 105 -24.08 -4.18 -16.37
CA ILE A 105 -23.45 -5.33 -15.68
C ILE A 105 -22.81 -4.88 -14.36
N LEU A 106 -22.31 -3.64 -14.32
CA LEU A 106 -21.71 -3.06 -13.10
C LEU A 106 -22.75 -2.81 -12.01
N LYS A 107 -24.05 -2.73 -12.36
CA LYS A 107 -25.15 -2.59 -11.39
C LYS A 107 -25.42 -3.89 -10.65
N GLU A 108 -25.08 -5.04 -11.23
CA GLU A 108 -25.23 -6.35 -10.57
C GLU A 108 -24.20 -6.55 -9.43
N ARG A 109 -23.12 -5.75 -9.41
CA ARG A 109 -22.07 -5.69 -8.37
C ARG A 109 -21.35 -7.00 -8.05
N THR A 110 -21.62 -8.08 -8.77
CA THR A 110 -20.91 -9.35 -8.64
C THR A 110 -19.99 -9.54 -9.84
N VAL A 111 -18.74 -9.09 -9.68
CA VAL A 111 -17.67 -9.34 -10.65
C VAL A 111 -16.61 -10.19 -9.96
N ARG A 112 -16.16 -11.24 -10.62
CA ARG A 112 -15.10 -12.13 -10.14
C ARG A 112 -14.08 -12.37 -11.24
N VAL A 113 -12.83 -12.60 -10.87
CA VAL A 113 -11.75 -12.87 -11.83
C VAL A 113 -10.95 -14.10 -11.42
N ALA A 114 -10.55 -14.90 -12.41
CA ALA A 114 -9.62 -16.00 -12.25
C ALA A 114 -8.54 -15.93 -13.35
N LEU A 115 -7.34 -16.43 -13.06
CA LEU A 115 -6.27 -16.52 -14.05
C LEU A 115 -6.23 -17.91 -14.68
N GLY A 116 -5.90 -18.00 -15.97
CA GLY A 116 -5.68 -19.23 -16.73
C GLY A 116 -4.42 -19.13 -17.60
N ILE A 117 -3.91 -20.26 -18.08
CA ILE A 117 -2.74 -20.33 -18.97
C ILE A 117 -3.14 -20.97 -20.30
N SER A 118 -2.80 -20.32 -21.42
CA SER A 118 -3.00 -20.88 -22.78
C SER A 118 -4.41 -21.45 -23.02
N HIS A 119 -5.44 -20.68 -22.62
CA HIS A 119 -6.86 -21.05 -22.66
C HIS A 119 -7.27 -22.23 -21.76
N ARG A 120 -6.38 -22.77 -20.93
CA ARG A 120 -6.69 -23.82 -19.95
C ARG A 120 -6.87 -23.24 -18.56
N MET A 121 -7.87 -23.78 -17.89
CA MET A 121 -8.25 -23.46 -16.52
C MET A 121 -8.60 -24.77 -15.84
N ASP A 122 -7.56 -25.44 -15.31
CA ASP A 122 -7.74 -26.78 -14.73
C ASP A 122 -8.50 -26.71 -13.41
N VAL A 123 -8.24 -25.68 -12.58
CA VAL A 123 -9.03 -25.32 -11.39
C VAL A 123 -9.01 -23.80 -11.19
N PRO A 124 -10.12 -23.07 -11.41
CA PRO A 124 -10.13 -21.62 -11.23
C PRO A 124 -10.02 -21.21 -9.77
N VAL A 125 -9.02 -20.38 -9.48
CA VAL A 125 -8.97 -19.59 -8.26
C VAL A 125 -9.70 -18.27 -8.53
N TRP A 126 -10.96 -18.19 -8.13
CA TRP A 126 -11.78 -16.97 -8.28
C TRP A 126 -11.53 -15.98 -7.15
N LEU A 127 -11.24 -14.73 -7.51
CA LEU A 127 -11.19 -13.57 -6.63
C LEU A 127 -12.45 -12.74 -6.82
N ASP A 128 -13.00 -12.23 -5.73
CA ASP A 128 -14.03 -11.20 -5.79
C ASP A 128 -13.37 -9.88 -6.21
N VAL A 129 -14.01 -9.17 -7.15
CA VAL A 129 -13.50 -7.89 -7.66
C VAL A 129 -14.15 -6.75 -6.87
N HIS A 130 -13.31 -5.98 -6.19
CA HIS A 130 -13.70 -4.77 -5.48
C HIS A 130 -14.15 -3.70 -6.47
N MET A 131 -15.41 -3.30 -6.34
CA MET A 131 -16.05 -2.35 -7.24
C MET A 131 -15.86 -0.92 -6.74
N PRO A 132 -15.68 0.07 -7.65
CA PRO A 132 -15.68 1.48 -7.31
C PRO A 132 -16.90 1.89 -6.49
N ARG A 133 -16.68 2.36 -5.26
CA ARG A 133 -17.74 2.95 -4.43
C ARG A 133 -17.69 4.47 -4.55
N LYS A 134 -18.85 5.11 -4.73
CA LYS A 134 -18.97 6.57 -4.59
C LYS A 134 -18.87 6.91 -3.10
N SER A 135 -17.68 7.22 -2.61
CA SER A 135 -17.54 7.75 -1.25
C SER A 135 -17.44 9.27 -1.24
N LYS A 136 -18.02 9.86 -0.19
CA LYS A 136 -17.82 11.26 0.21
C LYS A 136 -16.72 11.39 1.26
N ALA A 137 -15.92 10.35 1.46
CA ALA A 137 -15.01 10.26 2.58
C ALA A 137 -14.03 11.42 2.58
N LYS A 138 -13.96 12.05 3.75
CA LYS A 138 -12.94 13.04 4.07
C LYS A 138 -11.64 12.29 4.38
N CYS A 139 -10.50 12.94 4.13
CA CYS A 139 -9.18 12.51 4.60
C CYS A 139 -9.20 11.91 6.02
N CYS A 140 -8.40 10.89 6.36
CA CYS A 140 -7.42 10.14 5.55
C CYS A 140 -7.44 8.66 5.98
N ALA A 141 -6.96 7.77 5.11
CA ALA A 141 -6.61 6.40 5.47
C ALA A 141 -5.11 6.29 5.75
N VAL A 142 -4.75 5.44 6.71
CA VAL A 142 -3.36 5.05 6.98
C VAL A 142 -3.18 3.58 6.62
N CYS A 143 -2.18 3.34 5.77
CA CYS A 143 -1.74 2.02 5.36
C CYS A 143 -0.42 1.69 6.06
N THR A 144 -0.37 0.54 6.73
CA THR A 144 0.83 0.07 7.42
C THR A 144 1.41 -1.17 6.74
N THR A 145 2.63 -1.51 7.11
CA THR A 145 3.14 -2.87 6.93
C THR A 145 2.24 -3.90 7.61
N PRO A 146 2.23 -5.15 7.14
CA PRO A 146 1.52 -6.23 7.81
C PRO A 146 2.05 -6.47 9.22
N ILE A 147 1.13 -6.70 10.16
CA ILE A 147 1.45 -7.18 11.49
C ILE A 147 1.60 -8.70 11.37
N ALA A 148 2.83 -9.18 11.44
CA ALA A 148 3.14 -10.60 11.32
C ALA A 148 4.30 -11.00 12.25
N GLY A 149 4.35 -12.29 12.59
CA GLY A 149 5.41 -12.85 13.42
C GLY A 149 5.25 -12.47 14.89
N HIS A 150 6.37 -12.39 15.61
CA HIS A 150 6.38 -12.11 17.06
C HIS A 150 6.23 -10.61 17.37
N PHE A 151 5.25 -9.93 16.77
CA PHE A 151 4.96 -8.54 17.14
C PHE A 151 4.38 -8.48 18.56
N ASP A 152 5.14 -7.88 19.49
CA ASP A 152 4.80 -7.77 20.91
C ASP A 152 4.77 -6.30 21.41
N LYS A 153 4.96 -5.34 20.49
CA LYS A 153 5.05 -3.90 20.81
C LYS A 153 3.65 -3.24 20.89
N LEU A 154 2.82 -3.70 21.82
CA LEU A 154 1.43 -3.23 22.00
C LEU A 154 1.33 -1.72 22.28
N SER A 155 2.27 -1.15 23.02
CA SER A 155 2.31 0.30 23.31
C SER A 155 2.57 1.12 22.05
N VAL A 156 3.41 0.62 21.15
CA VAL A 156 3.72 1.27 19.87
C VAL A 156 2.48 1.29 18.97
N LEU A 157 1.75 0.18 18.88
CA LEU A 157 0.50 0.12 18.12
C LEU A 157 -0.57 1.06 18.71
N THR A 158 -0.68 1.09 20.04
CA THR A 158 -1.60 2.00 20.75
C THR A 158 -1.27 3.46 20.48
N GLU A 159 0.02 3.82 20.59
CA GLU A 159 0.50 5.17 20.32
C GLU A 159 0.29 5.57 18.86
N PHE A 160 0.54 4.68 17.92
CA PHE A 160 0.35 4.92 16.50
C PHE A 160 -1.11 5.29 16.18
N VAL A 161 -2.07 4.45 16.61
CA VAL A 161 -3.50 4.73 16.42
C VAL A 161 -3.90 6.02 17.14
N GLY A 162 -3.47 6.20 18.39
CA GLY A 162 -3.78 7.40 19.18
C GLY A 162 -3.24 8.68 18.55
N TYR A 163 -2.00 8.67 18.07
CA TYR A 163 -1.36 9.81 17.41
C TYR A 163 -2.10 10.19 16.13
N TYR A 164 -2.25 9.25 15.20
CA TYR A 164 -2.88 9.55 13.91
C TYR A 164 -4.35 9.96 14.08
N SER A 165 -5.08 9.35 15.02
CA SER A 165 -6.43 9.78 15.39
C SER A 165 -6.45 11.23 15.89
N THR A 166 -5.48 11.61 16.73
CA THR A 166 -5.35 12.98 17.26
C THR A 166 -5.06 13.99 16.15
N VAL A 167 -4.22 13.65 15.17
CA VAL A 167 -3.93 14.53 14.03
C VAL A 167 -4.95 14.42 12.89
N GLY A 168 -6.11 13.80 13.15
CA GLY A 168 -7.30 13.86 12.29
C GLY A 168 -7.44 12.75 11.25
N VAL A 169 -6.62 11.70 11.31
CA VAL A 169 -6.87 10.45 10.57
C VAL A 169 -8.03 9.71 11.23
N ARG A 170 -8.88 9.08 10.44
CA ARG A 170 -9.98 8.26 10.97
C ARG A 170 -9.90 6.80 10.57
N ARG A 171 -9.31 6.48 9.42
CA ARG A 171 -9.29 5.11 8.90
C ARG A 171 -7.90 4.50 8.99
N PHE A 172 -7.85 3.25 9.44
CA PHE A 172 -6.63 2.46 9.58
C PHE A 172 -6.88 1.09 8.95
N ASP A 173 -6.09 0.73 7.95
CA ASP A 173 -6.17 -0.58 7.30
C ASP A 173 -4.97 -1.42 7.79
N PHE A 174 -5.26 -2.43 8.62
CA PHE A 174 -4.25 -3.34 9.17
C PHE A 174 -4.31 -4.71 8.50
N TYR A 175 -3.15 -5.21 8.09
CA TYR A 175 -2.99 -6.55 7.50
C TYR A 175 -2.46 -7.50 8.57
N LEU A 176 -3.25 -8.50 8.94
CA LEU A 176 -2.95 -9.40 10.06
C LEU A 176 -2.53 -10.77 9.54
N GLY A 177 -1.26 -11.10 9.73
CA GLY A 177 -0.72 -12.42 9.44
C GLY A 177 -0.90 -13.37 10.62
N ASP A 178 0.20 -13.99 11.05
CA ASP A 178 0.24 -14.74 12.30
C ASP A 178 0.52 -13.77 13.45
N VAL A 179 -0.55 -13.37 14.17
CA VAL A 179 -0.51 -12.39 15.26
C VAL A 179 -0.93 -13.02 16.58
N SER A 180 -0.40 -12.50 17.69
CA SER A 180 -0.79 -12.96 19.02
C SER A 180 -2.20 -12.51 19.39
N ARG A 181 -2.85 -13.27 20.29
CA ARG A 181 -4.18 -12.92 20.82
C ARG A 181 -4.24 -11.53 21.45
N ASP A 182 -3.13 -11.06 22.03
CA ASP A 182 -3.04 -9.74 22.64
C ASP A 182 -3.13 -8.62 21.59
N VAL A 183 -2.52 -8.80 20.42
CA VAL A 183 -2.65 -7.87 19.28
C VAL A 183 -4.10 -7.83 18.80
N GLU A 184 -4.74 -9.00 18.66
CA GLU A 184 -6.14 -9.08 18.24
C GLU A 184 -7.07 -8.32 19.20
N LEU A 185 -6.94 -8.59 20.50
CA LEU A 185 -7.74 -7.96 21.54
C LEU A 185 -7.48 -6.46 21.60
N LEU A 186 -6.23 -6.02 21.43
CA LEU A 186 -5.88 -4.60 21.40
C LEU A 186 -6.54 -3.89 20.21
N LEU A 187 -6.51 -4.46 19.00
CA LEU A 187 -7.12 -3.85 17.82
C LEU A 187 -8.65 -3.71 17.98
N VAL A 188 -9.31 -4.77 18.46
CA VAL A 188 -10.75 -4.73 18.77
C VAL A 188 -11.07 -3.69 19.85
N HIS A 189 -10.21 -3.57 20.87
CA HIS A 189 -10.35 -2.55 21.90
C HIS A 189 -10.19 -1.14 21.32
N LEU A 190 -9.13 -0.89 20.55
CA LEU A 190 -8.84 0.40 19.92
C LEU A 190 -9.97 0.85 19.00
N GLN A 191 -10.54 -0.05 18.20
CA GLN A 191 -11.67 0.25 17.31
C GLN A 191 -12.87 0.83 18.08
N ARG A 192 -13.09 0.40 19.32
CA ARG A 192 -14.21 0.85 20.15
C ARG A 192 -13.93 2.14 20.88
N VAL A 193 -12.71 2.33 21.37
CA VAL A 193 -12.39 3.43 22.29
C VAL A 193 -11.80 4.66 21.62
N SER A 194 -11.16 4.51 20.45
CA SER A 194 -10.46 5.62 19.78
C SER A 194 -11.37 6.47 18.88
N GLY A 195 -12.53 5.93 18.47
CA GLY A 195 -13.34 6.52 17.40
C GLY A 195 -12.72 6.39 16.01
N ALA A 196 -11.64 5.60 15.88
CA ALA A 196 -11.04 5.24 14.61
C ALA A 196 -11.82 4.09 13.94
N ASP A 197 -11.98 4.21 12.62
CA ASP A 197 -12.39 3.16 11.71
C ASP A 197 -11.20 2.24 11.45
N ILE A 198 -11.03 1.24 12.33
CA ILE A 198 -10.01 0.21 12.19
C ILE A 198 -10.56 -0.94 11.37
N VAL A 199 -9.93 -1.18 10.22
CA VAL A 199 -10.27 -2.21 9.25
C VAL A 199 -9.18 -3.27 9.27
N MET A 200 -9.58 -4.54 9.35
CA MET A 200 -8.67 -5.68 9.49
C MET A 200 -8.77 -6.57 8.25
N HIS A 201 -7.63 -6.83 7.61
CA HIS A 201 -7.50 -7.70 6.46
C HIS A 201 -6.66 -8.92 6.81
N LYS A 202 -6.98 -10.08 6.24
CA LYS A 202 -6.25 -11.31 6.48
C LYS A 202 -4.99 -11.38 5.62
N TRP A 203 -3.83 -11.64 6.22
CA TRP A 203 -2.53 -11.62 5.53
C TRP A 203 -1.76 -12.94 5.65
N ASN A 204 -2.26 -14.00 5.03
CA ASN A 204 -1.74 -15.37 5.11
C ASN A 204 -0.63 -15.69 4.09
N LEU A 205 0.34 -14.80 3.86
CA LEU A 205 1.43 -15.06 2.92
C LEU A 205 2.38 -16.16 3.48
N GLN A 206 2.52 -17.31 2.80
CA GLN A 206 3.15 -18.52 3.38
C GLN A 206 4.55 -18.93 2.85
N PHE A 207 5.20 -18.17 1.96
CA PHE A 207 6.52 -18.51 1.39
C PHE A 207 7.61 -17.54 1.85
N ASN A 208 8.90 -17.87 1.71
CA ASN A 208 10.03 -17.11 2.26
C ASN A 208 9.94 -15.59 1.99
N ARG A 209 9.84 -14.81 3.07
CA ARG A 209 9.32 -13.44 3.08
C ARG A 209 10.47 -12.47 3.18
N SER A 210 10.60 -11.63 2.16
CA SER A 210 11.29 -10.35 2.35
C SER A 210 10.29 -9.40 2.99
N GLU A 211 10.67 -8.75 4.09
CA GLU A 211 9.85 -7.70 4.73
C GLU A 211 9.46 -6.61 3.71
N LEU A 212 10.37 -6.30 2.78
CA LEU A 212 10.11 -5.35 1.69
C LEU A 212 8.97 -5.83 0.79
N LEU A 213 8.95 -7.12 0.42
CA LEU A 213 7.91 -7.67 -0.44
C LEU A 213 6.52 -7.55 0.21
N GLU A 214 6.42 -7.90 1.49
CA GLU A 214 5.18 -7.79 2.25
C GLU A 214 4.70 -6.34 2.37
N HIS A 215 5.63 -5.44 2.70
CA HIS A 215 5.39 -4.00 2.78
C HIS A 215 4.82 -3.47 1.46
N ARG A 216 5.38 -3.84 0.31
CA ARG A 216 4.91 -3.35 -1.00
C ARG A 216 3.55 -3.89 -1.37
N ALA A 217 3.34 -5.19 -1.18
CA ALA A 217 2.06 -5.80 -1.51
C ALA A 217 0.93 -5.19 -0.66
N SER A 218 1.17 -4.95 0.64
CA SER A 218 0.17 -4.35 1.53
C SER A 218 -0.09 -2.87 1.21
N GLN A 219 0.95 -2.09 0.92
CA GLN A 219 0.81 -0.68 0.51
C GLN A 219 0.02 -0.53 -0.79
N LEU A 220 0.34 -1.38 -1.77
CA LEU A 220 -0.32 -1.38 -3.06
C LEU A 220 -1.80 -1.73 -2.89
N ASP A 221 -2.10 -2.82 -2.21
CA ASP A 221 -3.46 -3.25 -1.93
C ASP A 221 -4.23 -2.16 -1.16
N CYS A 222 -3.67 -1.63 -0.08
CA CYS A 222 -4.32 -0.62 0.76
C CYS A 222 -4.60 0.68 0.00
N SER A 223 -3.68 1.10 -0.88
CA SER A 223 -3.89 2.25 -1.74
C SER A 223 -5.10 2.05 -2.66
N TYR A 224 -5.28 0.84 -3.19
CA TYR A 224 -6.43 0.51 -4.02
C TYR A 224 -7.74 0.37 -3.24
N ARG A 225 -7.72 -0.18 -2.03
CA ARG A 225 -8.89 -0.16 -1.12
C ARG A 225 -9.32 1.26 -0.81
N SER A 226 -8.35 2.09 -0.47
CA SER A 226 -8.57 3.48 -0.08
C SER A 226 -9.05 4.36 -1.24
N ARG A 227 -8.80 3.98 -2.50
CA ARG A 227 -9.17 4.71 -3.71
C ARG A 227 -10.62 5.19 -3.73
N PHE A 228 -11.50 4.40 -3.15
CA PHE A 228 -12.94 4.64 -3.16
C PHE A 228 -13.49 5.02 -1.80
N GLU A 229 -12.66 5.11 -0.76
CA GLU A 229 -13.09 5.28 0.62
C GLU A 229 -12.31 6.36 1.38
N SER A 230 -11.32 6.99 0.76
CA SER A 230 -10.55 8.08 1.34
C SER A 230 -10.02 9.03 0.27
N GLU A 231 -9.88 10.31 0.62
CA GLU A 231 -9.29 11.30 -0.28
C GLU A 231 -7.76 11.12 -0.39
N TYR A 232 -7.13 10.86 0.76
CA TYR A 232 -5.69 10.65 0.86
C TYR A 232 -5.36 9.34 1.57
N VAL A 233 -4.25 8.76 1.14
CA VAL A 233 -3.64 7.56 1.70
C VAL A 233 -2.28 7.93 2.26
N ILE A 234 -2.07 7.64 3.54
CA ILE A 234 -0.81 7.84 4.24
C ILE A 234 -0.13 6.49 4.37
N ASN A 235 1.06 6.35 3.79
CA ASN A 235 1.90 5.17 3.99
C ASN A 235 2.85 5.40 5.16
N ALA A 236 2.63 4.72 6.28
CA ALA A 236 3.40 4.88 7.51
C ALA A 236 3.53 3.55 8.27
N ASP A 237 4.70 3.31 8.84
CA ASP A 237 4.97 2.18 9.75
C ASP A 237 4.70 2.59 11.21
N PHE A 238 4.59 1.62 12.13
CA PHE A 238 4.13 1.88 13.50
C PHE A 238 5.02 2.82 14.33
N GLU A 239 6.27 3.05 13.90
CA GLU A 239 7.21 3.95 14.56
C GLU A 239 7.38 5.31 13.86
N GLU A 240 6.52 5.59 12.88
CA GLU A 240 6.62 6.78 12.04
C GLU A 240 5.44 7.72 12.24
N PHE A 241 5.78 8.98 12.49
CA PHE A 241 4.82 10.00 12.85
C PHE A 241 4.91 11.16 11.86
N LEU A 242 3.89 11.32 11.02
CA LEU A 242 3.75 12.51 10.17
C LEU A 242 3.28 13.69 11.02
N VAL A 243 4.14 14.69 11.17
CA VAL A 243 3.87 15.88 12.00
C VAL A 243 3.52 17.07 11.10
N PRO A 244 2.28 17.61 11.17
CA PRO A 244 1.94 18.85 10.49
C PRO A 244 2.82 20.01 10.97
N LYS A 245 3.58 20.63 10.05
CA LYS A 245 4.30 21.89 10.35
C LYS A 245 3.38 23.11 10.35
N HIS A 246 2.30 23.04 9.58
CA HIS A 246 1.28 24.08 9.45
C HIS A 246 -0.10 23.48 9.70
N GLY A 247 -0.95 24.21 10.42
CA GLY A 247 -2.26 23.72 10.88
C GLY A 247 -2.16 22.82 12.11
N ARG A 248 -3.32 22.39 12.63
CA ARG A 248 -3.45 21.56 13.83
C ARG A 248 -3.64 20.07 13.52
N SER A 249 -3.86 19.72 12.25
CA SER A 249 -4.16 18.36 11.83
C SER A 249 -3.61 18.06 10.43
N ILE A 250 -3.38 16.78 10.11
CA ILE A 250 -2.97 16.35 8.76
C ILE A 250 -3.98 16.80 7.68
N PRO A 251 -5.31 16.63 7.87
CA PRO A 251 -6.27 17.14 6.89
C PRO A 251 -6.20 18.66 6.64
N GLU A 252 -5.83 19.45 7.64
CA GLU A 252 -5.69 20.91 7.50
C GLU A 252 -4.43 21.27 6.71
N ALA A 253 -3.31 20.59 7.02
CA ALA A 253 -2.06 20.75 6.28
C ALA A 253 -2.22 20.36 4.80
N LEU A 254 -2.89 19.24 4.52
CA LEU A 254 -3.14 18.76 3.15
C LEU A 254 -4.01 19.73 2.35
N ARG A 255 -5.11 20.23 2.94
CA ARG A 255 -5.96 21.24 2.28
C ARG A 255 -5.20 22.53 2.00
N THR A 256 -4.36 22.96 2.93
CA THR A 256 -3.51 24.16 2.75
C THR A 256 -2.53 23.96 1.59
N LEU A 257 -1.95 22.77 1.48
CA LEU A 257 -1.05 22.41 0.38
C LEU A 257 -1.77 22.34 -0.97
N GLU A 258 -2.94 21.71 -1.06
CA GLU A 258 -3.74 21.71 -2.30
C GLU A 258 -4.09 23.14 -2.75
N ALA A 259 -4.52 23.98 -1.82
CA ALA A 259 -4.86 25.37 -2.12
C ALA A 259 -3.68 26.18 -2.69
N SER A 260 -2.42 25.83 -2.35
CA SER A 260 -1.25 26.54 -2.86
C SER A 260 -0.80 26.09 -4.26
N TYR A 261 -1.13 24.87 -4.68
CA TYR A 261 -0.80 24.35 -6.02
C TYR A 261 -2.00 24.38 -7.00
N GLY A 262 -3.21 24.55 -6.49
CA GLY A 262 -4.47 24.50 -7.21
C GLY A 262 -5.22 23.18 -6.92
N GLU A 263 -6.54 23.25 -6.76
CA GLU A 263 -7.36 22.09 -6.45
C GLU A 263 -7.16 20.96 -7.48
N ASP A 264 -7.05 19.72 -7.01
CA ASP A 264 -6.91 18.52 -7.85
C ASP A 264 -5.63 18.46 -8.70
N SER A 265 -4.63 19.29 -8.38
CA SER A 265 -3.35 19.31 -9.09
C SER A 265 -2.31 18.34 -8.51
N ILE A 266 -2.48 17.86 -7.28
CA ILE A 266 -1.50 17.01 -6.59
C ILE A 266 -1.93 15.54 -6.68
N GLY A 267 -1.00 14.67 -7.13
CA GLY A 267 -1.19 13.22 -7.16
C GLY A 267 -0.54 12.53 -5.97
N SER A 268 0.65 12.99 -5.58
CA SER A 268 1.38 12.49 -4.42
C SER A 268 2.24 13.57 -3.77
N ILE A 269 2.46 13.41 -2.48
CA ILE A 269 3.19 14.32 -1.61
C ILE A 269 4.31 13.52 -0.96
N VAL A 270 5.54 13.92 -1.21
CA VAL A 270 6.71 13.35 -0.54
C VAL A 270 6.95 14.14 0.73
N VAL A 271 7.15 13.41 1.85
CA VAL A 271 7.36 14.04 3.15
C VAL A 271 8.83 13.95 3.54
N GLN A 272 9.39 15.09 3.95
CA GLN A 272 10.73 15.16 4.52
C GLN A 272 10.80 14.35 5.82
N LYS A 273 11.83 13.51 5.94
CA LYS A 273 12.04 12.61 7.09
C LYS A 273 13.18 13.07 7.99
N GLN A 274 13.03 12.77 9.28
CA GLN A 274 14.10 12.83 10.27
C GLN A 274 13.96 11.62 11.19
N PHE A 275 15.06 10.93 11.47
CA PHE A 275 15.04 9.78 12.37
C PHE A 275 15.24 10.23 13.82
N PHE A 276 14.60 9.52 14.74
CA PHE A 276 14.99 9.54 16.13
C PHE A 276 16.33 8.80 16.28
N CYS A 277 17.23 9.34 17.09
CA CYS A 277 18.51 8.68 17.38
C CYS A 277 18.27 7.54 18.38
N SER A 278 17.76 6.42 17.87
CA SER A 278 17.31 5.24 18.63
C SER A 278 18.44 4.57 19.43
N GLU A 279 19.68 4.77 18.98
CA GLU A 279 20.93 4.28 19.57
C GLU A 279 21.26 4.94 20.92
N TYR A 280 20.71 6.13 21.20
CA TYR A 280 20.87 6.78 22.49
C TYR A 280 19.77 6.33 23.45
N ALA A 281 20.16 6.02 24.68
CA ALA A 281 19.20 5.79 25.75
C ALA A 281 18.30 7.02 25.90
N TYR A 282 16.99 6.79 26.03
CA TYR A 282 16.10 7.87 26.42
C TYR A 282 16.31 8.18 27.90
N ASP A 283 16.20 9.46 28.24
CA ASP A 283 16.26 9.89 29.63
C ASP A 283 15.01 9.38 30.37
N LYS A 284 15.20 8.45 31.30
CA LYS A 284 14.13 7.86 32.11
C LYS A 284 13.52 8.88 33.08
N ASP A 285 14.22 9.98 33.38
CA ASP A 285 13.70 11.04 34.25
C ASP A 285 12.61 11.87 33.54
N ASN A 286 12.55 11.80 32.19
CA ASN A 286 11.46 12.38 31.39
C ASN A 286 10.17 11.53 31.40
N LEU A 287 10.21 10.32 31.95
CA LEU A 287 8.99 9.58 32.24
C LEU A 287 8.34 10.20 33.47
N ASP A 288 7.24 10.93 33.25
CA ASP A 288 6.35 11.30 34.36
C ASP A 288 5.89 10.00 35.01
N ARG A 289 6.34 9.75 36.25
CA ARG A 289 6.05 8.54 37.03
C ARG A 289 4.55 8.25 37.19
N ARG A 290 3.68 9.21 36.85
CA ARG A 290 2.21 9.04 36.80
C ARG A 290 1.71 8.27 35.58
N TYR A 291 2.51 8.15 34.52
CA TYR A 291 2.17 7.41 33.30
C TYR A 291 3.09 6.20 33.18
N GLU A 292 2.51 5.00 33.19
CA GLU A 292 3.27 3.74 33.15
C GLU A 292 3.76 3.35 31.75
N VAL A 293 3.24 4.02 30.69
CA VAL A 293 3.51 3.64 29.29
C VAL A 293 4.52 4.60 28.64
N PRO A 294 5.73 4.13 28.26
CA PRO A 294 6.75 4.96 27.61
C PRO A 294 6.43 5.19 26.13
N LEU A 295 5.63 6.21 25.84
CA LEU A 295 5.32 6.65 24.47
C LEU A 295 6.60 7.11 23.74
N MET A 296 6.86 6.56 22.56
CA MET A 296 8.03 6.87 21.72
C MET A 296 8.15 8.35 21.43
N THR A 297 7.04 9.02 21.09
CA THR A 297 6.98 10.46 20.82
C THR A 297 7.36 11.33 22.03
N ARG A 298 7.31 10.78 23.24
CA ARG A 298 7.72 11.48 24.48
C ARG A 298 9.14 11.16 24.90
N VAL A 299 9.53 9.89 24.81
CA VAL A 299 10.83 9.43 25.31
C VAL A 299 11.96 9.65 24.31
N ARG A 300 11.68 9.59 23.01
CA ARG A 300 12.68 9.83 21.96
C ARG A 300 12.71 11.31 21.60
N GLN A 301 13.62 12.05 22.22
CA GLN A 301 13.75 13.51 22.02
C GLN A 301 14.90 13.90 21.09
N LEU A 302 15.91 13.03 20.95
CA LEU A 302 17.04 13.26 20.06
C LEU A 302 16.67 12.84 18.64
N ARG A 303 16.95 13.74 17.67
CA ARG A 303 16.72 13.53 16.25
C ARG A 303 17.95 13.91 15.46
N GLU A 304 18.11 13.30 14.29
CA GLU A 304 19.14 13.70 13.35
C GLU A 304 18.98 15.18 12.97
N VAL A 305 20.10 15.92 13.01
CA VAL A 305 20.13 17.34 12.64
C VAL A 305 19.81 17.52 11.16
N THR A 306 20.37 16.66 10.32
CA THR A 306 20.18 16.70 8.88
C THR A 306 18.95 15.89 8.50
N SER A 307 17.97 16.56 7.88
CA SER A 307 16.88 15.85 7.23
C SER A 307 17.39 15.12 6.00
N TRP A 308 16.87 13.92 5.75
CA TRP A 308 17.23 13.21 4.53
C TRP A 308 16.61 13.88 3.31
N ARG A 309 17.28 13.72 2.17
CA ARG A 309 16.84 14.30 0.91
C ARG A 309 15.50 13.71 0.45
N PHE A 310 14.69 14.54 -0.21
CA PHE A 310 13.38 14.20 -0.76
C PHE A 310 13.44 13.17 -1.90
N ASP A 311 14.61 12.99 -2.54
CA ASP A 311 14.81 12.04 -3.64
C ASP A 311 15.22 10.63 -3.17
N VAL A 312 15.16 10.36 -1.86
CA VAL A 312 15.34 9.03 -1.27
C VAL A 312 14.03 8.61 -0.60
N PRO A 313 13.01 8.23 -1.38
CA PRO A 313 11.66 8.23 -0.86
C PRO A 313 11.29 6.83 -0.38
N TRP A 314 10.69 6.80 0.80
CA TRP A 314 10.18 5.62 1.49
C TRP A 314 8.82 5.93 2.14
N LYS A 315 8.46 7.22 2.31
CA LYS A 315 7.19 7.68 2.88
C LYS A 315 6.57 8.82 2.09
N TYR A 316 5.31 8.65 1.76
CA TYR A 316 4.56 9.54 0.91
C TYR A 316 3.07 9.49 1.26
N ILE A 317 2.37 10.57 0.95
CA ILE A 317 0.92 10.64 0.98
C ILE A 317 0.44 10.65 -0.46
N THR A 318 -0.55 9.84 -0.82
CA THR A 318 -1.14 9.87 -2.17
C THR A 318 -2.55 10.37 -2.13
N LYS A 319 -2.99 10.99 -3.22
CA LYS A 319 -4.41 11.15 -3.47
C LYS A 319 -4.95 9.80 -3.94
N ALA A 320 -5.91 9.23 -3.22
CA ALA A 320 -6.31 7.84 -3.42
C ALA A 320 -6.84 7.62 -4.86
N ASN A 321 -7.64 8.57 -5.37
CA ASN A 321 -8.16 8.52 -6.74
C ASN A 321 -7.09 8.73 -7.83
N ALA A 322 -5.93 9.30 -7.49
CA ALA A 322 -4.83 9.58 -8.41
C ALA A 322 -3.78 8.46 -8.45
N THR A 323 -3.90 7.44 -7.58
CA THR A 323 -2.90 6.39 -7.45
C THR A 323 -3.10 5.32 -8.53
N GLU A 324 -2.21 5.26 -9.52
CA GLU A 324 -2.14 4.20 -10.55
C GLU A 324 -1.05 3.17 -10.23
N TYR A 325 -0.10 3.55 -9.38
CA TYR A 325 0.98 2.72 -8.91
C TYR A 325 1.34 3.18 -7.50
N ALA A 326 1.66 2.26 -6.59
CA ALA A 326 2.19 2.57 -5.27
C ALA A 326 3.44 1.71 -5.05
N GLY A 327 4.63 2.29 -5.24
CA GLY A 327 5.92 1.59 -5.12
C GLY A 327 6.96 2.39 -4.33
N PRO A 328 8.27 2.11 -4.51
CA PRO A 328 9.34 2.61 -3.66
C PRO A 328 9.67 4.02 -4.07
N GLY A 329 8.88 4.94 -3.54
CA GLY A 329 9.25 6.32 -3.55
C GLY A 329 8.37 7.22 -4.39
N PHE A 330 7.48 6.66 -5.20
CA PHE A 330 6.40 7.44 -5.81
C PHE A 330 5.15 6.58 -5.99
N ALA A 331 4.00 7.20 -5.72
CA ALA A 331 2.84 6.94 -6.55
C ALA A 331 2.88 7.88 -7.74
N LEU A 332 3.07 7.31 -8.94
CA LEU A 332 2.89 8.02 -10.18
C LEU A 332 1.39 8.00 -10.50
N GLY A 333 0.78 9.17 -10.48
CA GLY A 333 -0.54 9.35 -11.08
C GLY A 333 -0.36 9.68 -12.55
N ARG A 334 -0.79 8.78 -13.44
CA ARG A 334 -1.07 9.13 -14.84
C ARG A 334 -2.58 9.13 -15.08
N LEU A 335 -3.32 9.79 -14.20
CA LEU A 335 -4.62 10.38 -14.53
C LEU A 335 -4.43 11.88 -14.69
N GLY A 336 -3.99 12.30 -15.88
CA GLY A 336 -3.99 13.69 -16.36
C GLY A 336 -3.15 14.68 -15.54
N GLU A 337 -1.88 14.88 -15.91
CA GLU A 337 -1.09 16.09 -15.58
C GLU A 337 -0.89 16.44 -14.08
N ARG A 338 -1.22 15.53 -13.14
CA ARG A 338 -1.04 15.76 -11.69
C ARG A 338 0.43 15.69 -11.25
N ARG A 339 0.79 16.54 -10.28
CA ARG A 339 2.15 16.78 -9.83
C ARG A 339 2.51 15.94 -8.60
N VAL A 340 3.79 15.57 -8.52
CA VAL A 340 4.43 15.19 -7.26
C VAL A 340 4.94 16.46 -6.61
N VAL A 341 4.63 16.69 -5.34
CA VAL A 341 5.05 17.89 -4.61
C VAL A 341 5.80 17.54 -3.33
N ASP A 342 6.68 18.45 -2.91
CA ASP A 342 7.29 18.40 -1.58
C ASP A 342 6.33 19.03 -0.56
N ALA A 343 6.12 18.35 0.56
CA ALA A 343 5.35 18.85 1.69
C ALA A 343 5.91 20.18 2.28
N ALA A 344 7.17 20.53 1.99
CA ALA A 344 7.79 21.81 2.38
C ALA A 344 7.35 23.01 1.51
N GLY A 345 6.60 22.80 0.42
CA GLY A 345 6.07 23.87 -0.43
C GLY A 345 7.06 24.45 -1.46
N GLU A 346 8.23 23.84 -1.64
CA GLU A 346 9.11 24.18 -2.76
C GLU A 346 8.76 23.32 -4.00
N PRO A 347 8.65 23.91 -5.20
CA PRO A 347 8.42 23.14 -6.41
C PRO A 347 9.64 22.26 -6.71
N LEU A 348 9.41 20.94 -6.79
CA LEU A 348 10.40 19.99 -7.29
C LEU A 348 10.81 20.41 -8.71
N ARG A 349 12.02 20.94 -8.88
CA ARG A 349 12.62 21.03 -10.21
C ARG A 349 12.81 19.61 -10.70
N ALA A 350 12.01 19.19 -11.67
CA ALA A 350 12.15 17.90 -12.33
C ALA A 350 13.59 17.74 -12.83
N SER A 351 14.42 17.00 -12.10
CA SER A 351 15.62 16.45 -12.68
C SER A 351 15.17 15.26 -13.51
N GLN A 352 15.11 15.44 -14.83
CA GLN A 352 14.81 14.41 -15.83
C GLN A 352 15.88 13.27 -15.87
N ARG A 353 16.57 12.98 -14.77
CA ARG A 353 17.68 12.01 -14.71
C ARG A 353 17.39 10.76 -13.87
N ALA A 354 16.18 10.59 -13.35
CA ALA A 354 15.74 9.34 -12.74
C ALA A 354 15.04 8.38 -13.73
N MET A 355 15.09 8.64 -15.05
CA MET A 355 14.73 7.65 -16.07
C MET A 355 15.96 6.80 -16.41
N GLY A 356 16.20 5.78 -15.60
CA GLY A 356 17.10 4.67 -15.93
C GLY A 356 16.52 3.78 -17.03
N LEU A 357 16.33 4.34 -18.23
CA LEU A 357 16.37 3.57 -19.47
C LEU A 357 17.84 3.31 -19.78
N LEU A 358 18.42 2.25 -19.23
CA LEU A 358 19.67 1.69 -19.73
C LEU A 358 19.35 0.44 -20.54
N GLY A 359 19.15 0.65 -21.84
CA GLY A 359 19.34 -0.40 -22.84
C GLY A 359 20.80 -0.88 -22.85
N PRO A 360 21.07 -2.06 -23.42
CA PRO A 360 22.33 -2.76 -23.24
C PRO A 360 23.45 -2.02 -23.98
N ARG A 361 24.44 -1.51 -23.23
CA ARG A 361 25.73 -1.14 -23.80
C ARG A 361 26.70 -2.30 -23.61
N SER A 362 26.93 -3.00 -24.70
CA SER A 362 28.13 -3.79 -24.96
C SER A 362 29.38 -2.98 -24.61
N HIS A 363 30.32 -3.56 -23.87
CA HIS A 363 31.75 -3.41 -24.16
C HIS A 363 32.58 -4.52 -23.48
N ASN A 364 33.17 -5.36 -24.33
CA ASN A 364 34.48 -5.97 -24.10
C ASN A 364 35.46 -4.91 -23.59
N THR A 365 36.24 -5.23 -22.55
CA THR A 365 37.71 -5.43 -22.63
C THR A 365 38.30 -5.66 -21.24
N THR A 366 38.82 -6.87 -21.05
CA THR A 366 40.12 -7.23 -20.47
C THR A 366 40.78 -6.41 -19.34
N THR A 367 41.08 -7.19 -18.29
CA THR A 367 42.34 -7.28 -17.50
C THR A 367 42.53 -6.47 -16.21
N PRO A 368 43.29 -7.03 -15.24
CA PRO A 368 42.92 -7.10 -13.83
C PRO A 368 43.91 -6.35 -12.92
N TYR A 369 43.57 -6.17 -11.64
CA TYR A 369 44.61 -6.05 -10.62
C TYR A 369 44.16 -6.61 -9.26
N SER A 370 45.14 -7.23 -8.63
CA SER A 370 45.17 -8.10 -7.47
C SER A 370 45.07 -7.40 -6.12
N ASP A 371 44.67 -8.19 -5.12
CA ASP A 371 45.15 -8.27 -3.73
C ASP A 371 45.54 -6.98 -3.00
N ARG A 372 44.78 -6.69 -1.93
CA ARG A 372 45.27 -6.65 -0.54
C ARG A 372 44.13 -6.79 0.45
#